data_AF-A0A382ET33-F1
#
_entry.id   AF-A0A382ET33-F1
#
_cell.length_a   1.000
_cell.length_b   1.000
_cell.length_c   1.000
_cell.angle_alpha   90.00
_cell.angle_beta   90.00
_cell.angle_gamma   90.00
#
_symmetry.space_group_name_H-M   'P 1'
#
loop_
_entity.id
_entity.type
_entity.pdbx_description
1 polymer ?
#
loop_
_entity_poly.entity_id
_entity_poly.type
_entity_poly.pdbx_seq_one_letter_code
_entity_poly.pdbx_strand_id
1 'polypeptide(L)'
;NILKNQFKYLFDIASKTDYSFTGAVKAQEKKQLDGIDNLEKKLLNAQKKKFSDQISRITELRKELFPNDTLQERTANFSEYYCEYGYKIIDILKKNIKPLNKRFSVIEIS
;
A
#
# COMPACT_ATOMS: atom_id res chain seq x y z
N ASN A 1 -22.44 2.10 13.96
CA ASN A 1 -21.40 2.86 14.69
C ASN A 1 -21.83 3.06 16.13
N ILE A 2 -21.21 2.33 17.07
CA ILE A 2 -21.58 2.32 18.50
C ILE A 2 -21.48 3.73 19.11
N LEU A 3 -20.40 4.46 18.82
CA LEU A 3 -20.16 5.80 19.36
C LEU A 3 -21.22 6.82 18.91
N LYS A 4 -21.61 6.82 17.64
CA LYS A 4 -22.69 7.67 17.11
C LYS A 4 -24.04 7.35 17.79
N ASN A 5 -24.31 6.08 18.05
CA ASN A 5 -25.52 5.67 18.77
C ASN A 5 -25.51 6.13 20.24
N GLN A 6 -24.34 6.10 20.90
CA GLN A 6 -24.18 6.65 22.25
C GLN A 6 -24.40 8.17 22.28
N PHE A 7 -23.85 8.92 21.33
CA PHE A 7 -24.09 10.36 21.24
C PHE A 7 -25.54 10.71 20.89
N LYS A 8 -26.19 9.90 20.04
CA LYS A 8 -27.63 10.02 19.79
C LYS A 8 -28.45 9.83 21.07
N TYR A 9 -28.14 8.81 21.86
CA TYR A 9 -28.80 8.58 23.16
C TYR A 9 -28.58 9.75 24.14
N LEU A 10 -27.36 10.26 24.24
CA LEU A 10 -27.05 11.44 25.08
C LEU A 10 -27.78 12.70 24.59
N PHE A 11 -27.93 12.85 23.27
CA PHE A 11 -28.68 13.94 22.66
C PHE A 11 -30.17 13.84 23.02
N ASP A 12 -30.75 12.64 22.94
CA ASP A 12 -32.16 12.38 23.30
C ASP A 12 -32.44 12.67 24.78
N ILE A 13 -31.48 12.38 25.67
CA ILE A 13 -31.57 12.74 27.10
C ILE A 13 -31.49 14.27 27.27
N ALA A 14 -30.45 14.90 26.71
CA ALA A 14 -30.25 16.35 26.84
C ALA A 14 -31.44 17.16 26.31
N SER A 15 -32.08 16.68 25.25
CA SER A 15 -33.27 17.30 24.66
C SER A 15 -34.50 17.24 25.57
N LYS A 16 -34.55 16.28 26.49
CA LYS A 16 -35.65 16.08 27.46
C LYS A 16 -35.39 16.71 28.83
N THR A 17 -34.15 17.12 29.12
CA THR A 17 -33.77 17.78 30.37
C THR A 17 -33.57 19.28 30.15
N ASP A 18 -32.35 19.71 29.84
CA ASP A 18 -32.02 21.10 29.54
C ASP A 18 -31.40 21.19 28.14
N TYR A 19 -32.14 21.86 27.26
CA TYR A 19 -31.80 22.02 25.85
C TYR A 19 -30.42 22.69 25.64
N SER A 20 -29.93 23.48 26.60
CA SER A 20 -28.61 24.09 26.55
C SER A 20 -27.48 23.05 26.47
N PHE A 21 -27.67 21.84 27.01
CA PHE A 21 -26.70 20.75 26.93
C PHE A 21 -26.61 20.08 25.56
N THR A 22 -27.61 20.24 24.68
CA THR A 22 -27.59 19.64 23.34
C THR A 22 -26.41 20.13 22.49
N GLY A 23 -26.02 21.40 22.66
CA GLY A 23 -24.84 22.00 22.03
C GLY A 23 -23.54 21.37 22.54
N ALA A 24 -23.44 21.15 23.86
CA ALA A 24 -22.28 20.49 24.47
C ALA A 24 -22.12 19.03 23.99
N VAL A 25 -23.24 18.29 23.89
CA VAL A 25 -23.24 16.91 23.37
C VAL A 25 -22.75 16.86 21.92
N LYS A 26 -23.28 17.73 21.05
CA LYS A 26 -22.84 17.82 19.65
C LYS A 26 -21.36 18.22 19.51
N ALA A 27 -20.91 19.18 20.30
CA ALA A 27 -19.51 19.61 20.30
C ALA A 27 -18.58 18.46 20.71
N GLN A 28 -18.97 17.68 21.72
CA GLN A 28 -18.20 16.53 22.18
C GLN A 28 -18.22 15.38 21.17
N GLU A 29 -19.36 15.12 20.51
CA GLU A 29 -19.45 14.13 19.43
C GLU A 29 -18.45 14.44 18.32
N LYS A 30 -18.47 15.68 17.82
CA LYS A 30 -17.54 16.12 16.78
C LYS A 30 -16.09 15.98 17.22
N LYS A 31 -15.75 16.46 18.41
CA LYS A 31 -14.38 16.38 18.96
C LYS A 31 -13.88 14.94 19.07
N GLN A 32 -14.73 13.99 19.47
CA GLN A 32 -14.36 12.59 19.59
C GLN A 32 -14.18 11.92 18.22
N LEU A 33 -15.08 12.17 17.27
CA LEU A 33 -14.96 11.64 15.91
C LEU A 33 -13.68 12.17 15.24
N ASP A 34 -13.46 13.48 15.28
CA ASP A 34 -12.25 14.12 14.73
C ASP A 34 -10.99 13.58 15.45
N GLY A 35 -11.08 13.29 16.75
CA GLY A 35 -9.99 12.71 17.54
C GLY A 35 -9.60 11.31 17.07
N ILE A 36 -10.59 10.45 16.80
CA ILE A 36 -10.37 9.09 16.30
C ILE A 36 -9.76 9.13 14.89
N ASP A 37 -10.31 9.94 13.99
CA ASP A 37 -9.79 10.07 12.61
C ASP A 37 -8.32 10.55 12.61
N ASN A 38 -7.99 11.49 13.50
CA ASN A 38 -6.62 11.97 13.66
C ASN A 38 -5.69 10.90 14.24
N LEU A 39 -6.16 10.10 15.19
CA LEU A 39 -5.41 8.99 15.75
C LEU A 39 -5.13 7.92 14.68
N GLU A 40 -6.13 7.57 13.88
CA GLU A 40 -5.99 6.62 12.77
C GLU A 40 -4.92 7.08 11.78
N LYS A 41 -4.97 8.34 11.35
CA LYS A 41 -3.94 8.92 10.47
C LYS A 41 -2.54 8.85 11.08
N LYS A 42 -2.41 9.16 12.38
CA LYS A 42 -1.12 9.08 13.09
C LYS A 42 -0.60 7.65 13.16
N LEU A 43 -1.48 6.68 13.46
CA LEU A 43 -1.13 5.27 13.50
C LEU A 43 -0.68 4.76 12.12
N LEU A 44 -1.41 5.11 11.06
CA LEU A 44 -1.05 4.76 9.69
C LEU A 44 0.31 5.35 9.30
N ASN A 45 0.56 6.61 9.63
CA ASN A 45 1.84 7.26 9.35
C ASN A 45 3.00 6.62 10.14
N ALA A 46 2.77 6.30 11.42
CA ALA A 46 3.75 5.60 12.24
C ALA A 46 4.07 4.21 11.68
N GLN A 47 3.06 3.48 11.18
CA GLN A 47 3.24 2.19 10.53
C GLN A 47 4.05 2.32 9.24
N LYS A 48 3.72 3.29 8.36
CA LYS A 48 4.49 3.58 7.14
C LYS A 48 5.94 3.92 7.46
N LYS A 49 6.18 4.72 8.50
CA LYS A 49 7.54 5.08 8.95
C LYS A 49 8.29 3.88 9.51
N LYS A 50 7.63 3.02 10.29
CA LYS A 50 8.22 1.79 10.83
C LYS A 50 8.67 0.83 9.73
N PHE A 51 7.96 0.82 8.61
CA PHE A 51 8.23 -0.06 7.47
C PHE A 51 8.83 0.66 6.27
N SER A 52 9.34 1.88 6.43
CA SER A 52 9.84 2.70 5.31
C SER A 52 10.92 1.98 4.52
N ASP A 53 11.86 1.36 5.21
CA ASP A 53 13.03 0.73 4.61
C ASP A 53 12.63 -0.53 3.83
N GLN A 54 11.70 -1.31 4.38
CA GLN A 54 11.16 -2.49 3.71
C GLN A 54 10.34 -2.09 2.48
N ILE A 55 9.53 -1.04 2.58
CA ILE A 55 8.77 -0.50 1.45
C ILE A 55 9.73 0.02 0.37
N SER A 56 10.80 0.73 0.74
CA SER A 56 11.81 1.22 -0.21
C SER A 56 12.44 0.07 -0.97
N ARG A 57 12.94 -0.94 -0.24
CA ARG A 57 13.56 -2.13 -0.84
C ARG A 57 12.62 -2.89 -1.78
N ILE A 58 11.36 -3.08 -1.37
CA ILE A 58 10.34 -3.72 -2.22
C ILE A 58 10.05 -2.87 -3.46
N THR A 59 10.02 -1.54 -3.32
CA THR A 59 9.76 -0.61 -4.42
C THR A 59 10.92 -0.59 -5.41
N GLU A 60 12.16 -0.61 -4.93
CA GLU A 60 13.37 -0.71 -5.74
C GLU A 60 13.39 -2.03 -6.51
N LEU A 61 13.21 -3.17 -5.83
CA LEU A 61 13.09 -4.48 -6.47
C LEU A 61 11.97 -4.51 -7.53
N ARG A 62 10.80 -3.92 -7.23
CA ARG A 62 9.71 -3.81 -8.20
C ARG A 62 10.11 -3.01 -9.43
N LYS A 63 10.83 -1.89 -9.27
CA LYS A 63 11.28 -1.06 -10.40
C LYS A 63 12.28 -1.79 -11.28
N GLU A 64 13.17 -2.57 -10.69
CA GLU A 64 14.15 -3.38 -11.43
C GLU A 64 13.47 -4.51 -12.22
N LEU A 65 12.50 -5.20 -11.60
CA LEU A 65 11.82 -6.34 -12.22
C LEU A 65 10.68 -5.92 -13.17
N PHE A 66 10.04 -4.78 -12.90
CA PHE A 66 8.90 -4.25 -13.65
C PHE A 66 9.13 -2.77 -14.04
N PRO A 67 10.09 -2.51 -14.95
CA PRO A 67 10.30 -1.17 -15.49
C PRO A 67 8.99 -0.58 -16.04
N ASN A 68 8.73 0.68 -15.69
CA ASN A 68 7.50 1.41 -16.05
C ASN A 68 6.20 0.70 -15.61
N ASP A 69 6.24 -0.10 -14.55
CA ASP A 69 5.12 -0.96 -14.09
C ASP A 69 4.64 -1.96 -15.16
N THR A 70 5.51 -2.30 -16.11
CA THR A 70 5.27 -3.28 -17.17
C THR A 70 6.26 -4.45 -17.09
N LEU A 71 6.01 -5.50 -17.87
CA LEU A 71 6.94 -6.63 -17.94
C LEU A 71 8.27 -6.19 -18.54
N GLN A 72 9.38 -6.64 -17.95
CA GLN A 72 10.73 -6.40 -18.45
C GLN A 72 10.87 -6.69 -19.95
N GLU A 73 10.28 -7.79 -20.44
CA GLU A 73 10.32 -8.17 -21.88
C GLU A 73 9.72 -7.13 -22.84
N ARG A 74 8.85 -6.24 -22.34
CA ARG A 74 8.19 -5.21 -23.16
C ARG A 74 8.98 -3.93 -23.29
N THR A 75 9.94 -3.70 -22.41
CA THR A 75 10.67 -2.42 -22.34
C THR A 75 12.18 -2.59 -22.43
N ALA A 76 12.73 -3.71 -21.97
CA ALA A 76 14.17 -3.94 -21.95
C ALA A 76 14.66 -4.41 -23.32
N ASN A 77 15.79 -3.85 -23.78
CA ASN A 77 16.42 -4.27 -25.02
C ASN A 77 17.38 -5.44 -24.76
N PHE A 78 17.27 -6.50 -25.58
CA PHE A 78 18.19 -7.64 -25.53
C PHE A 78 19.68 -7.22 -25.61
N SER A 79 20.00 -6.16 -26.36
CA SER A 79 21.38 -5.70 -26.53
C SER A 79 22.04 -5.31 -25.21
N GLU A 80 21.28 -4.79 -24.25
CA GLU A 80 21.80 -4.40 -22.92
C GLU A 80 22.37 -5.62 -22.20
N TYR A 81 21.60 -6.71 -22.15
CA TYR A 81 22.05 -7.97 -21.55
C TYR A 81 23.17 -8.63 -22.35
N TYR A 82 23.16 -8.54 -23.68
CA TYR A 82 24.23 -9.10 -24.50
C TYR A 82 25.56 -8.35 -24.32
N CYS A 83 25.51 -7.01 -24.15
CA CYS A 83 26.70 -6.21 -23.85
C CYS A 83 27.32 -6.60 -22.51
N GLU A 84 26.51 -6.90 -21.50
CA GLU A 84 26.98 -7.25 -20.15
C GLU A 84 27.42 -8.71 -20.02
N TYR A 85 26.62 -9.65 -20.53
CA TYR A 85 26.80 -11.09 -20.31
C TYR A 85 27.35 -11.84 -21.53
N GLY A 86 27.45 -11.19 -22.69
CA GLY A 86 27.91 -11.79 -23.94
C GLY A 86 27.04 -12.98 -24.36
N TYR A 87 27.64 -13.95 -25.05
CA TYR A 87 26.93 -15.13 -25.56
C TYR A 87 26.30 -16.01 -24.46
N LYS A 88 26.82 -15.95 -23.23
CA LYS A 88 26.31 -16.75 -22.09
C LYS A 88 24.81 -16.52 -21.85
N ILE A 89 24.31 -15.30 -22.09
CA ILE A 89 22.89 -15.01 -21.90
C ILE A 89 22.00 -15.87 -22.79
N ILE A 90 22.42 -16.12 -24.04
CA ILE A 90 21.65 -16.92 -24.99
C ILE A 90 21.54 -18.36 -24.50
N ASP A 91 22.64 -18.92 -23.99
CA ASP A 91 22.66 -20.29 -23.46
C ASP A 91 21.81 -20.42 -22.20
N ILE A 92 21.86 -19.44 -21.30
CA ILE A 92 21.02 -19.38 -20.10
C ILE A 92 19.54 -19.31 -20.48
N LEU A 93 19.17 -18.41 -21.40
CA LEU A 93 17.78 -18.26 -21.84
C LEU A 93 17.26 -19.54 -22.51
N LYS A 94 18.04 -20.14 -23.41
CA LYS A 94 17.66 -21.41 -24.08
C LYS A 94 17.47 -22.56 -23.09
N LYS A 95 18.29 -22.63 -22.05
CA LYS A 95 18.20 -23.69 -21.02
C LYS A 95 16.99 -23.53 -20.11
N ASN A 96 16.59 -22.28 -19.83
CA ASN A 96 15.58 -21.99 -18.81
C ASN A 96 14.18 -21.66 -19.38
N ILE A 97 14.08 -21.14 -20.60
CA ILE A 97 12.79 -20.84 -21.23
C ILE A 97 12.15 -22.13 -21.75
N LYS A 98 10.91 -22.38 -21.34
CA LYS A 98 10.07 -23.47 -21.86
C LYS A 98 8.98 -22.86 -22.76
N PRO A 99 9.09 -22.94 -24.10
CA PRO A 99 8.24 -22.19 -25.02
C PRO A 99 6.72 -22.39 -24.87
N LEU A 100 6.29 -23.55 -24.38
CA LEU A 100 4.86 -23.87 -24.21
C LEU A 100 4.39 -23.75 -22.75
N ASN A 101 5.26 -23.32 -21.85
CA ASN A 101 4.90 -23.09 -20.45
C ASN A 101 4.27 -21.70 -20.31
N LYS A 102 2.97 -21.65 -20.03
CA LYS A 102 2.21 -20.39 -19.85
C LYS A 102 2.41 -19.75 -18.46
N ARG A 103 3.36 -20.22 -17.66
CA ARG A 103 3.66 -19.66 -16.34
C ARG A 103 4.69 -18.54 -16.45
N PHE A 104 4.60 -17.59 -15.53
CA PHE A 104 5.61 -16.56 -15.38
C PHE A 104 6.98 -17.22 -15.08
N SER A 105 8.02 -16.77 -15.80
CA SER A 105 9.37 -17.30 -15.66
C SER A 105 10.26 -16.25 -15.01
N VAL A 106 11.00 -16.68 -13.98
CA VAL A 106 12.07 -15.89 -13.38
C VAL A 106 13.36 -16.63 -13.68
N ILE A 107 14.31 -15.95 -14.31
CA ILE A 107 15.60 -16.53 -14.71
C ILE A 107 16.67 -15.78 -13.93
N GLU A 108 17.38 -16.51 -13.08
CA GLU A 108 18.53 -15.99 -12.36
C GLU A 108 19.77 -16.09 -13.26
N ILE A 109 20.49 -14.98 -13.39
CA ILE A 109 21.75 -14.90 -14.12
C ILE A 109 22.85 -14.88 -13.06
N SER A 110 23.46 -16.05 -12.83
CA SER A 110 24.56 -16.28 -11.88
C SER A 110 25.86 -16.62 -12.60
#